data_AF-A0A954FJG5-F1
#
_entry.id   AF-A0A954FJG5-F1
#
_cell.length_a   1.000
_cell.length_b   1.000
_cell.length_c   1.000
_cell.angle_alpha   90.00
_cell.angle_beta   90.00
_cell.angle_gamma   90.00
#
_symmetry.space_group_name_H-M   'P 1'
#
loop_
_entity.id
_entity.type
_entity.pdbx_description
1 polymer ?
#
loop_
_entity_poly.entity_id
_entity_poly.type
_entity_poly.pdbx_seq_one_letter_code
_entity_poly.pdbx_strand_id
1 'polypeptide(L)' 'MISGLYSAATAIDVSNRRQEIASENLANLQMPGYRRRVMSQSSFDAVLQPMQGVYSSKLLGTVPNETQYDFMQGHI' A
#
# COMPACT_ATOMS: atom_id res chain seq x y z
N MET A 1 -2.05 24.06 4.15
CA MET A 1 -3.28 23.45 3.58
C MET A 1 -2.97 22.61 2.35
N ILE A 2 -2.22 23.12 1.37
CA ILE A 2 -1.92 22.41 0.10
C ILE A 2 -1.26 21.04 0.31
N SER A 3 -0.26 20.92 1.19
CA SER A 3 0.42 19.64 1.48
C SER A 3 -0.50 18.55 2.06
N GLY A 4 -1.50 18.95 2.87
CA GLY A 4 -2.48 18.03 3.43
C GLY A 4 -3.43 17.48 2.36
N LEU A 5 -3.76 18.27 1.35
CA LEU A 5 -4.61 17.84 0.23
C LEU A 5 -3.89 16.84 -0.68
N TYR A 6 -2.59 17.04 -0.94
CA TYR A 6 -1.77 16.04 -1.63
C TYR A 6 -1.58 14.76 -0.80
N SER A 7 -1.41 14.90 0.52
CA SER A 7 -1.34 13.73 1.41
C SER A 7 -2.67 12.95 1.41
N ALA A 8 -3.81 13.63 1.39
CA ALA A 8 -5.11 12.99 1.30
C ALA A 8 -5.32 12.32 -0.08
N ALA A 9 -4.96 13.01 -1.16
CA ALA A 9 -5.07 12.48 -2.52
C ALA A 9 -4.23 11.20 -2.70
N THR A 10 -2.99 11.18 -2.20
CA THR A 10 -2.12 9.99 -2.26
C THR A 10 -2.67 8.84 -1.39
N ALA A 11 -3.25 9.14 -0.24
CA ALA A 11 -3.93 8.13 0.59
C ALA A 11 -5.16 7.52 -0.11
N ILE A 12 -5.93 8.34 -0.82
CA ILE A 12 -7.09 7.87 -1.60
C ILE A 12 -6.62 6.97 -2.75
N ASP A 13 -5.58 7.36 -3.49
CA ASP A 13 -5.04 6.53 -4.58
C ASP A 13 -4.53 5.17 -4.06
N VAL A 14 -3.78 5.18 -2.96
CA VAL A 14 -3.30 3.94 -2.30
C VAL A 14 -4.47 3.08 -1.81
N SER A 15 -5.53 3.70 -1.28
CA SER A 15 -6.73 2.98 -0.85
C SER A 15 -7.45 2.32 -2.03
N ASN A 16 -7.57 3.00 -3.17
CA ASN A 16 -8.20 2.44 -4.36
C ASN A 16 -7.44 1.22 -4.87
N ARG A 17 -6.10 1.30 -4.97
CA ARG A 17 -5.27 0.14 -5.36
C ARG A 17 -5.41 -1.05 -4.41
N ARG A 18 -5.53 -0.78 -3.10
CA ARG A 18 -5.80 -1.84 -2.12
C ARG A 18 -7.14 -2.51 -2.34
N GLN A 19 -8.17 -1.74 -2.69
CA GLN A 19 -9.49 -2.29 -3.01
C GLN A 19 -9.47 -3.14 -4.29
N GLU A 20 -8.73 -2.73 -5.32
CA GLU A 20 -8.54 -3.50 -6.55
C GLU A 20 -7.86 -4.85 -6.28
N ILE A 21 -6.80 -4.85 -5.47
CA ILE A 21 -6.10 -6.11 -5.12
C ILE A 21 -6.99 -7.00 -4.25
N ALA A 22 -7.75 -6.41 -3.31
CA ALA A 22 -8.70 -7.15 -2.49
C ALA A 22 -9.81 -7.78 -3.34
N SER A 23 -10.36 -7.04 -4.32
CA SER A 23 -11.40 -7.56 -5.22
C SER A 23 -10.86 -8.66 -6.13
N GLU A 24 -9.63 -8.51 -6.65
CA GLU A 24 -8.97 -9.54 -7.46
C GLU A 24 -8.74 -10.83 -6.66
N ASN A 25 -8.28 -10.70 -5.41
CA ASN A 25 -8.09 -11.85 -4.52
C ASN A 25 -9.41 -12.57 -4.22
N LEU A 26 -10.50 -11.82 -4.02
CA LEU A 26 -11.83 -12.38 -3.77
C LEU A 26 -12.41 -13.06 -5.03
N ALA A 27 -12.20 -12.45 -6.20
CA ALA A 27 -12.65 -13.01 -7.47
C ALA A 27 -11.97 -14.36 -7.78
N ASN A 28 -10.70 -14.50 -7.42
CA ASN A 28 -9.90 -15.70 -7.69
C ASN A 28 -9.87 -16.70 -6.52
N LEU A 29 -10.74 -16.55 -5.51
CA LEU A 29 -10.71 -17.36 -4.29
C LEU A 29 -10.95 -18.86 -4.57
N GLN A 30 -11.74 -19.17 -5.59
CA GLN A 30 -12.05 -20.55 -6.00
C GLN A 30 -11.11 -21.08 -7.11
N MET A 31 -10.15 -20.28 -7.58
CA MET A 31 -9.25 -20.70 -8.64
C MET A 31 -8.13 -21.58 -8.08
N PRO A 32 -8.02 -22.87 -8.48
CA PRO A 32 -6.97 -23.75 -7.98
C PRO A 32 -5.59 -23.21 -8.32
N GLY A 33 -4.69 -23.22 -7.33
CA GLY A 33 -3.31 -22.73 -7.51
C GLY A 33 -3.15 -21.21 -7.54
N TYR A 34 -4.23 -20.43 -7.36
CA TYR A 34 -4.12 -18.99 -7.23
C TYR A 34 -3.36 -18.60 -5.96
N ARG A 35 -2.45 -17.63 -6.10
CA ARG A 35 -1.68 -17.06 -4.99
C ARG A 35 -2.16 -15.64 -4.74
N ARG A 36 -2.59 -15.38 -3.51
CA ARG A 36 -3.09 -14.05 -3.12
C ARG A 36 -2.00 -13.01 -3.24
N ARG A 37 -2.38 -11.83 -3.72
CA ARG A 37 -1.55 -10.63 -3.78
C ARG A 37 -1.77 -9.80 -2.53
N VAL A 38 -0.69 -9.32 -1.93
CA VAL A 38 -0.72 -8.48 -0.73
C VAL A 38 0.03 -7.20 -1.02
N MET A 39 -0.59 -6.07 -0.66
CA MET A 39 0.01 -4.75 -0.83
C MET A 39 0.26 -4.10 0.52
N SER A 40 1.54 -3.83 0.79
CA SER A 40 1.96 -3.00 1.91
C SER A 40 1.93 -1.52 1.50
N GLN A 41 1.73 -0.63 2.46
CA GLN A 41 1.84 0.81 2.25
C GLN A 41 2.87 1.34 3.26
N SER A 42 3.63 2.34 2.86
CA SER A 42 4.58 3.03 3.74
C SER A 42 4.36 4.53 3.66
N SER A 43 4.71 5.24 4.74
CA SER A 43 4.72 6.70 4.70
C SER A 43 5.89 7.17 3.82
N PHE A 44 5.72 8.31 3.15
CA PHE A 44 6.77 8.86 2.29
C PHE A 44 8.07 9.14 3.09
N ASP A 45 7.90 9.53 4.35
CA ASP A 45 8.98 9.77 5.32
C ASP A 45 9.75 8.48 5.69
N ALA A 46 9.13 7.30 5.56
CA ALA A 46 9.82 6.02 5.78
C ALA A 46 10.63 5.58 4.54
N VAL A 47 10.32 6.12 3.36
CA VAL A 47 10.98 5.78 2.09
C VAL A 47 12.15 6.72 1.81
N LEU A 48 12.03 8.01 2.15
CA LEU A 48 13.14 8.95 2.08
C LEU A 48 13.98 8.84 3.35
N GLN A 49 15.28 8.55 3.20
CA GLN A 49 16.22 8.57 4.33
C GLN A 49 16.15 9.93 5.05
N PRO A 50 16.16 9.96 6.39
CA PRO A 50 16.14 11.22 7.13
C PRO A 50 17.43 11.98 6.83
N MET A 51 17.37 12.97 5.93
CA MET A 51 18.43 13.98 5.84
C MET A 51 18.46 14.69 7.18
N GLN A 52 19.56 14.54 7.91
CA GLN A 52 19.77 15.11 9.24
C GLN A 52 19.52 16.61 9.21
N GLY A 53 18.39 17.05 9.77
CA GLY A 53 18.02 18.47 9.84
C GLY A 53 16.63 18.66 10.44
N VAL A 54 16.59 19.05 11.72
CA VAL A 54 15.48 19.60 12.51
C VAL A 54 14.07 19.20 12.03
N TYR A 55 13.56 18.13 12.64
CA TYR A 55 12.24 17.55 12.47
C TYR A 55 11.13 18.57 12.23
N SER A 56 10.53 18.49 11.04
CA SER A 56 9.11 18.72 10.88
C SER A 56 8.57 17.54 10.07
N SER A 57 8.19 16.48 10.78
CA SER A 57 7.45 15.29 10.32
C SER A 57 6.08 15.68 9.75
N LYS A 58 6.08 16.47 8.68
CA LYS A 58 4.89 17.17 8.19
C LYS A 58 4.15 16.29 7.20
N LEU A 59 3.61 15.17 7.68
CA LEU A 59 2.51 14.43 7.05
C LEU A 59 2.66 14.29 5.52
N LEU A 60 3.83 13.88 5.05
CA LEU A 60 4.06 13.66 3.63
C LEU A 60 3.48 12.29 3.28
N GLY A 61 2.21 12.26 2.87
CA GLY A 61 1.58 11.23 2.03
C GLY A 61 1.75 9.75 2.41
N THR A 62 1.17 8.90 1.58
CA THR A 62 1.38 7.44 1.64
C THR A 62 1.83 6.94 0.28
N VAL A 63 2.79 6.02 0.28
CA VAL A 63 3.33 5.38 -0.92
C VAL A 63 2.90 3.91 -0.91
N PRO A 64 2.42 3.38 -2.04
CA PRO A 64 2.22 1.96 -2.19
C PRO A 64 3.57 1.26 -2.32
N ASN A 65 3.82 0.21 -1.52
CA ASN A 65 4.98 -0.65 -1.74
C ASN A 65 4.65 -1.70 -2.82
N GLU A 66 5.69 -2.36 -3.32
CA GLU A 66 5.52 -3.44 -4.31
C GLU A 66 4.55 -4.51 -3.83
N THR A 67 3.70 -4.98 -4.75
CA THR A 67 2.74 -6.06 -4.49
C THR A 67 3.50 -7.38 -4.33
N GLN A 68 3.32 -8.03 -3.18
CA GLN A 68 3.96 -9.31 -2.86
C GLN A 68 2.95 -10.46 -3.03
N TYR A 69 3.46 -11.63 -3.41
CA TYR A 69 2.67 -12.85 -3.42
C TYR A 69 2.80 -13.57 -2.09
N ASP A 70 1.69 -14.04 -1.55
CA ASP A 70 1.73 -14.92 -0.40
C ASP A 70 1.74 -16.39 -0.85
N PHE A 71 2.69 -17.14 -0.29
CA PHE A 71 2.96 -18.53 -0.58
C PHE A 71 2.40 -19.49 0.49
N MET A 72 1.65 -18.99 1.47
CA MET A 72 0.96 -19.86 2.44
C MET A 72 0.11 -20.93 1.75
N GLN A 73 0.13 -22.14 2.32
CA GLN A 73 -0.67 -23.27 1.86
C GLN A 73 -2.16 -22.95 2.07
N GLY A 74 -2.96 -23.04 1.00
CA GLY A 74 -4.42 -22.88 1.08
C GLY A 74 -5.10 -24.04 1.80
N HIS A 75 -6.38 -23.88 2.12
CA HIS A 75 -7.18 -24.97 2.70
C HIS A 75 -7.26 -26.13 1.70
N ILE A 76 -6.96 -27.34 2.18
CA ILE A 76 -7.08 -28.61 1.44
C ILE A 76 -8.51 -29.14 1.49
#